data_AF-D8FTL5-F1
#
_entry.id   AF-D8FTL5-F1
#
_cell.length_a   1.000
_cell.length_b   1.000
_cell.length_c   1.000
_cell.angle_alpha   90.00
_cell.angle_beta   90.00
_cell.angle_gamma   90.00
#
_symmetry.space_group_name_H-M   'P 1'
#
loop_
_entity.id
_entity.type
_entity.pdbx_description
1 polymer ?
#
loop_
_entity_poly.entity_id
_entity_poly.type
_entity_poly.pdbx_seq_one_letter_code
_entity_poly.pdbx_strand_id
1 'polypeptide(L)'
;MLILTEKLPANPDAAVSFTLPLTAIERTRSRHRFEIDSGEELHLRLPRGTVLRDRDLLQSEDDSCLVRVSAKPEPVMTAIASDRLLLMRAAYHLGNRHIPVEIDPHYLRLSPDSVLQGMLEKMGLEVKAEIAPFQPEMGAYGHSH
;
A
#
# COMPACT_ATOMS: atom_id res chain seq x y z
N MET A 1 15.08 -17.90 -11.17
CA MET A 1 15.32 -16.54 -10.65
C MET A 1 14.57 -15.60 -11.55
N LEU A 2 13.49 -15.03 -11.03
CA LEU A 2 12.58 -14.17 -11.78
C LEU A 2 12.92 -12.71 -11.49
N ILE A 3 13.17 -11.90 -12.52
CA ILE A 3 13.45 -10.47 -12.36
C ILE A 3 12.34 -9.66 -13.02
N LEU A 4 11.63 -8.87 -12.22
CA LEU A 4 10.56 -7.98 -12.67
C LEU A 4 11.12 -6.58 -12.87
N THR A 5 11.06 -6.07 -14.10
CA THR A 5 11.75 -4.85 -14.52
C THR A 5 10.83 -3.71 -14.90
N GLU A 6 9.60 -4.02 -15.32
CA GLU A 6 8.66 -3.02 -15.81
C GLU A 6 7.36 -3.05 -15.01
N LYS A 7 6.84 -1.86 -14.71
CA LYS A 7 5.51 -1.68 -14.15
C LYS A 7 4.54 -1.29 -15.27
N LEU A 8 3.51 -2.09 -15.43
CA LEU A 8 2.38 -1.84 -16.32
C LEU A 8 1.13 -1.44 -15.50
N PRO A 9 0.22 -0.63 -16.07
CA PRO A 9 -1.03 -0.29 -15.40
C PRO A 9 -1.89 -1.53 -15.20
N ALA A 10 -2.81 -1.46 -14.23
CA ALA A 10 -3.77 -2.52 -13.98
C ALA A 10 -4.60 -2.87 -15.23
N ASN A 11 -4.66 -4.16 -15.55
CA ASN A 11 -5.52 -4.71 -16.60
C ASN A 11 -6.31 -5.91 -16.04
N PRO A 12 -7.64 -5.80 -15.89
CA PRO A 12 -8.49 -6.90 -15.41
C PRO A 12 -8.45 -8.15 -16.29
N ASP A 13 -8.27 -7.97 -17.60
CA ASP A 13 -8.33 -9.04 -18.61
C ASP A 13 -6.96 -9.69 -18.86
N ALA A 14 -5.90 -9.19 -18.22
CA ALA A 14 -4.57 -9.76 -18.37
C ALA A 14 -4.49 -11.16 -17.75
N ALA A 15 -4.04 -12.13 -18.56
CA ALA A 15 -3.62 -13.43 -18.07
C ALA A 15 -2.29 -13.25 -17.31
N VAL A 16 -2.32 -13.45 -15.99
CA VAL A 16 -1.16 -13.32 -15.12
C VAL A 16 -0.70 -14.70 -14.66
N SER A 17 0.62 -14.87 -14.56
CA SER A 17 1.24 -16.12 -14.11
C SER A 17 0.92 -16.38 -12.63
N PHE A 18 0.98 -15.34 -11.80
CA PHE A 18 0.59 -15.37 -10.39
C PHE A 18 0.39 -13.96 -9.83
N THR A 19 -0.04 -13.88 -8.58
CA THR A 19 -0.21 -12.64 -7.83
C THR A 19 0.86 -12.53 -6.74
N LEU A 20 1.54 -11.39 -6.65
CA LEU A 20 2.55 -11.07 -5.65
C LEU A 20 1.93 -10.16 -4.56
N PRO A 21 1.67 -10.69 -3.35
CA PRO A 21 1.15 -9.90 -2.24
C PRO A 21 2.26 -9.06 -1.62
N LEU A 22 2.11 -7.74 -1.67
CA LEU A 22 3.07 -6.78 -1.12
C LEU A 22 2.40 -5.86 -0.10
N THR A 23 3.08 -5.65 1.03
CA THR A 23 2.72 -4.64 2.03
C THR A 23 2.77 -3.23 1.47
N ALA A 24 2.17 -2.25 2.16
CA ALA A 24 2.27 -0.85 1.77
C ALA A 24 3.74 -0.38 1.63
N ILE A 25 4.61 -0.79 2.57
CA ILE A 25 6.03 -0.44 2.56
C ILE A 25 6.76 -1.14 1.40
N GLU A 26 6.53 -2.44 1.18
CA GLU A 26 7.17 -3.17 0.08
C GLU A 26 6.81 -2.59 -1.29
N ARG A 27 5.57 -2.08 -1.46
CA ARG A 27 5.12 -1.41 -2.69
C ARG A 27 5.83 -0.09 -3.00
N THR A 28 6.61 0.45 -2.06
CA THR A 28 7.47 1.63 -2.29
C THR A 28 8.91 1.26 -2.71
N ARG A 29 9.26 -0.04 -2.69
CA ARG A 29 10.62 -0.49 -3.01
C ARG A 29 10.77 -0.73 -4.50
N SER A 30 11.59 0.10 -5.15
CA SER A 30 11.97 -0.09 -6.57
C SER A 30 12.96 -1.24 -6.78
N ARG A 31 13.75 -1.58 -5.76
CA ARG A 31 14.72 -2.69 -5.79
C ARG A 31 14.62 -3.51 -4.53
N HIS A 32 14.20 -4.77 -4.65
CA HIS A 32 14.05 -5.66 -3.50
C HIS A 32 14.08 -7.13 -3.93
N ARG A 33 14.58 -8.00 -3.05
CA ARG A 33 14.55 -9.46 -3.22
C ARG A 33 13.41 -10.01 -2.37
N PHE A 34 12.55 -10.82 -2.98
CA PHE A 34 11.48 -11.56 -2.33
C PHE A 34 11.74 -13.06 -2.50
N GLU A 35 11.40 -13.82 -1.46
CA GLU A 35 11.27 -15.27 -1.56
C GLU A 35 9.77 -15.55 -1.73
N ILE A 36 9.41 -16.21 -2.82
CA ILE A 36 8.01 -16.63 -3.05
C ILE A 36 7.81 -18.06 -2.52
N ASP A 37 6.56 -18.42 -2.23
CA ASP A 37 6.21 -19.69 -1.57
C ASP A 37 6.69 -20.95 -2.31
N SER A 38 6.97 -20.84 -3.62
CA SER A 38 7.56 -21.91 -4.43
C SER A 38 9.04 -22.15 -4.15
N GLY A 39 9.69 -21.32 -3.33
CA GLY A 39 11.13 -21.34 -3.07
C GLY A 39 11.97 -20.66 -4.15
N GLU A 40 11.35 -20.10 -5.19
CA GLU A 40 12.05 -19.31 -6.19
C GLU A 40 12.34 -17.88 -5.68
N GLU A 41 13.49 -17.34 -6.07
CA GLU A 41 13.83 -15.94 -5.79
C GLU A 41 13.25 -15.01 -6.86
N LEU A 42 12.56 -13.97 -6.38
CA LEU A 42 12.01 -12.89 -7.19
C LEU A 42 12.72 -11.58 -6.88
N HIS A 43 13.14 -10.86 -7.90
CA HIS A 43 13.81 -9.57 -7.77
C HIS A 43 12.98 -8.46 -8.44
N LEU A 44 12.62 -7.43 -7.67
CA LEU A 44 12.19 -6.15 -8.25
C LEU A 44 13.41 -5.35 -8.70
N ARG A 45 13.39 -4.88 -9.94
CA ARG A 45 14.38 -3.95 -10.51
C ARG A 45 13.66 -2.91 -11.36
N LEU A 46 12.85 -2.10 -10.68
CA LEU A 46 12.04 -1.04 -11.28
C LEU A 46 12.82 0.29 -11.33
N PRO A 47 12.38 1.26 -12.14
CA PRO A 47 12.87 2.62 -12.07
C PRO A 47 12.77 3.20 -10.65
N ARG A 48 13.72 4.07 -10.27
CA ARG A 48 13.69 4.74 -8.96
C ARG A 48 12.41 5.58 -8.81
N GLY A 49 11.88 5.62 -7.60
CA GLY A 49 10.62 6.33 -7.30
C GLY A 49 9.36 5.59 -7.77
N THR A 50 9.48 4.39 -8.36
CA THR A 50 8.30 3.59 -8.71
C THR A 50 7.54 3.18 -7.45
N VAL A 51 6.26 3.54 -7.40
CA VAL A 51 5.31 3.06 -6.41
C VAL A 51 4.30 2.15 -7.08
N LEU A 52 4.14 0.97 -6.49
CA LEU A 52 3.20 -0.05 -6.90
C LEU A 52 1.86 0.18 -6.21
N ARG A 53 0.76 -0.03 -6.94
CA ARG A 53 -0.61 -0.01 -6.41
C ARG A 53 -1.24 -1.39 -6.50
N ASP A 54 -2.36 -1.56 -5.81
CA ASP A 54 -3.15 -2.77 -5.96
C ASP A 54 -3.52 -2.95 -7.44
N ARG A 55 -3.37 -4.18 -7.94
CA ARG A 55 -3.63 -4.61 -9.32
C ARG A 55 -2.66 -4.08 -10.38
N ASP A 56 -1.65 -3.28 -10.03
CA ASP A 56 -0.56 -2.99 -10.96
C ASP A 56 0.05 -4.31 -11.46
N LEU A 57 0.53 -4.28 -12.70
CA LEU A 57 1.14 -5.44 -13.34
C LEU A 57 2.66 -5.25 -13.39
N LEU A 58 3.40 -6.35 -13.28
CA LEU A 58 4.85 -6.37 -13.36
C LEU A 58 5.29 -7.37 -14.41
N GLN A 59 6.09 -6.91 -15.36
CA GLN A 59 6.61 -7.74 -16.44
C GLN A 59 8.07 -8.13 -16.17
N SER A 60 8.42 -9.37 -16.49
CA SER A 60 9.78 -9.88 -16.40
C SER A 60 10.70 -9.31 -17.48
N GLU A 61 12.01 -9.34 -17.25
CA GLU A 61 13.03 -8.82 -18.19
C GLU A 61 12.99 -9.51 -19.57
N ASP A 62 12.56 -10.76 -19.62
CA ASP A 62 12.47 -11.60 -20.82
C ASP A 62 11.04 -11.69 -21.39
N ASP A 63 10.10 -10.88 -20.88
CA ASP A 63 8.68 -10.86 -21.24
C ASP A 63 7.93 -12.19 -21.07
N SER A 64 8.53 -13.18 -20.43
CA SER A 64 7.96 -14.52 -20.27
C SER A 64 6.90 -14.60 -19.17
N CYS A 65 6.88 -13.64 -18.25
CA CYS A 65 6.05 -13.67 -17.05
C CYS A 65 5.41 -12.31 -16.76
N LEU A 66 4.10 -12.35 -16.50
CA LEU A 66 3.31 -11.20 -16.06
C LEU A 66 2.76 -11.48 -14.66
N VAL A 67 3.09 -10.63 -13.70
CA VAL A 67 2.74 -10.79 -12.29
C VAL A 67 1.80 -9.67 -11.85
N ARG A 68 0.71 -10.01 -11.17
CA ARG A 68 -0.18 -8.99 -10.58
C ARG A 68 0.26 -8.64 -9.18
N VAL A 69 0.35 -7.36 -8.84
CA VAL A 69 0.51 -6.90 -7.46
C VAL A 69 -0.84 -6.97 -6.76
N SER A 70 -0.87 -7.49 -5.53
CA SER A 70 -2.02 -7.30 -4.63
C SER A 70 -1.58 -6.62 -3.34
N ALA A 71 -2.41 -5.71 -2.82
CA ALA A 71 -2.21 -5.17 -1.48
C ALA A 71 -2.35 -6.30 -0.45
N LYS A 72 -1.23 -6.67 0.18
CA LYS A 72 -1.18 -7.72 1.19
C LYS A 72 -1.95 -7.26 2.44
N PRO A 73 -2.85 -8.09 3.00
CA PRO A 73 -3.40 -7.81 4.32
C PRO A 73 -2.30 -7.72 5.37
N GLU A 74 -2.26 -6.61 6.09
CA GLU A 74 -1.25 -6.31 7.11
C GLU A 74 -1.90 -5.70 8.36
N PRO A 75 -1.22 -5.72 9.52
CA PRO A 75 -1.70 -5.03 10.71
C PRO A 75 -1.92 -3.55 10.43
N VAL A 76 -3.12 -3.08 10.74
CA VAL A 76 -3.54 -1.69 10.61
C VAL A 76 -4.40 -1.27 11.79
N MET A 77 -4.53 0.04 11.97
CA MET A 77 -5.61 0.63 12.73
C MET A 77 -6.57 1.36 11.79
N THR A 78 -7.86 1.09 11.93
CA THR A 78 -8.94 1.73 11.18
C THR A 78 -9.71 2.64 12.14
N ALA A 79 -9.71 3.93 11.87
CA ALA A 79 -10.49 4.93 12.58
C ALA A 79 -11.78 5.24 11.82
N ILE A 80 -12.92 5.11 12.51
CA ILE A 80 -14.25 5.32 11.96
C ILE A 80 -14.99 6.41 12.73
N ALA A 81 -15.87 7.13 12.05
CA ALA A 81 -16.78 8.10 12.65
C ALA A 81 -18.05 8.24 11.81
N SER A 82 -19.18 8.49 12.46
CA SER A 82 -20.45 8.79 11.76
C SER A 82 -20.46 10.19 11.13
N ASP A 83 -19.65 11.11 11.68
CA ASP A 83 -19.49 12.46 11.16
C ASP A 83 -18.29 12.54 10.20
N ARG A 84 -18.56 12.84 8.93
CA ARG A 84 -17.54 13.01 7.88
C ARG A 84 -16.62 14.19 8.17
N LEU A 85 -17.10 15.24 8.83
CA LEU A 85 -16.27 16.39 9.21
C LEU A 85 -15.21 15.98 10.24
N LEU A 86 -15.53 15.04 11.13
CA LEU A 86 -14.57 14.50 12.08
C LEU A 86 -13.47 13.69 11.38
N LEU A 87 -13.81 12.85 10.40
CA LEU A 87 -12.82 12.16 9.57
C LEU A 87 -11.91 13.14 8.82
N MET A 88 -12.47 14.20 8.22
CA MET A 88 -11.67 15.23 7.52
C MET A 88 -10.69 15.94 8.47
N ARG A 89 -11.11 16.28 9.68
CA ARG A 89 -10.23 16.87 10.71
C ARG A 89 -9.13 15.92 11.13
N ALA A 90 -9.44 14.64 11.31
CA ALA A 90 -8.44 13.61 11.62
C ALA A 90 -7.41 13.46 10.49
N ALA A 91 -7.87 13.38 9.23
CA ALA A 91 -6.99 13.32 8.06
C ALA A 91 -6.06 14.53 7.99
N TYR A 92 -6.57 15.74 8.26
CA TYR A 92 -5.76 16.96 8.34
C TYR A 92 -4.64 16.85 9.39
N HIS A 93 -4.96 16.39 10.60
CA HIS A 93 -3.97 16.25 11.66
C HIS A 93 -2.94 15.14 11.41
N LEU A 94 -3.34 14.04 10.78
CA LEU A 94 -2.43 12.96 10.34
C LEU A 94 -1.51 13.45 9.21
N GLY A 95 -2.06 14.19 8.24
CA GLY A 95 -1.31 14.80 7.15
C GLY A 95 -0.26 15.81 7.64
N ASN A 96 -0.60 16.67 8.61
CA ASN A 96 0.34 17.60 9.24
C ASN A 96 1.51 16.90 9.96
N ARG A 97 1.39 15.60 10.25
CA ARG A 97 2.43 14.77 10.87
C ARG A 97 3.14 13.87 9.86
N HIS A 98 2.84 14.00 8.57
CA HIS A 98 3.36 13.15 7.50
C HIS A 98 3.12 11.65 7.73
N ILE A 99 1.97 11.32 8.32
CA ILE A 99 1.58 9.92 8.53
C ILE A 99 0.98 9.37 7.23
N PRO A 100 1.48 8.24 6.69
CA PRO A 100 0.81 7.53 5.60
C PRO A 100 -0.59 7.10 6.04
N VAL A 101 -1.60 7.55 5.31
CA VAL A 101 -3.01 7.31 5.65
C VAL A 101 -3.77 6.90 4.39
N GLU A 102 -4.52 5.81 4.48
CA GLU A 102 -5.53 5.45 3.50
C GLU A 102 -6.82 6.19 3.86
N ILE A 103 -7.42 6.83 2.87
CA ILE A 103 -8.60 7.68 3.05
C ILE A 103 -9.77 7.05 2.30
N ASP A 104 -10.83 6.77 3.04
CA ASP A 104 -12.10 6.29 2.51
C ASP A 104 -13.24 7.21 3.00
N PRO A 105 -14.37 7.32 2.27
CA PRO A 105 -15.53 8.09 2.74
C PRO A 105 -16.06 7.70 4.13
N HIS A 106 -15.73 6.50 4.62
CA HIS A 106 -16.23 5.96 5.88
C HIS A 106 -15.15 5.70 6.93
N TYR A 107 -13.86 5.72 6.56
CA TYR A 107 -12.77 5.44 7.49
C TYR A 107 -11.45 6.12 7.11
N LEU A 108 -10.55 6.20 8.09
CA LEU A 108 -9.12 6.41 7.88
C LEU A 108 -8.37 5.18 8.34
N ARG A 109 -7.41 4.69 7.56
CA ARG A 109 -6.59 3.53 7.92
C ARG A 109 -5.12 3.90 7.90
N LEU A 110 -4.35 3.37 8.84
CA LEU A 110 -2.93 3.65 8.99
C LEU A 110 -2.23 2.51 9.75
N SER A 111 -0.90 2.47 9.69
CA SER A 111 -0.13 1.47 10.42
C SER A 111 -0.33 1.62 11.95
N PRO A 112 -0.25 0.53 12.74
CA PRO A 112 -0.47 0.57 14.18
C PRO A 112 0.50 1.50 14.89
N ASP A 113 -0.04 2.44 15.67
CA ASP A 113 0.72 3.37 16.50
C ASP A 113 -0.15 3.80 17.70
N SER A 114 0.30 3.51 18.92
CA SER A 114 -0.48 3.76 20.14
C SER A 114 -0.64 5.25 20.47
N VAL A 115 0.31 6.10 20.05
CA VAL A 115 0.24 7.55 20.26
C VAL A 115 -0.81 8.15 19.35
N LEU A 116 -0.80 7.76 18.08
CA LEU A 116 -1.79 8.20 17.10
C LEU A 116 -3.18 7.62 17.40
N GLN A 117 -3.29 6.37 17.86
CA GLN A 117 -4.54 5.81 18.35
C GLN A 117 -5.15 6.68 19.45
N GLY A 118 -4.38 6.98 20.51
CA GLY A 118 -4.87 7.83 21.61
C GLY A 118 -5.22 9.25 21.18
N MET A 119 -4.57 9.79 20.13
CA MET A 119 -4.95 11.07 19.53
C MET A 119 -6.32 10.98 18.86
N LEU A 120 -6.55 9.96 18.02
CA LEU A 120 -7.80 9.76 17.28
C LEU A 120 -8.99 9.50 18.22
N GLU A 121 -8.77 8.70 19.27
CA GLU A 121 -9.77 8.46 20.31
C GLU A 121 -10.13 9.74 21.06
N LYS A 122 -9.15 10.59 21.42
CA LYS A 122 -9.40 11.90 22.06
C LYS A 122 -10.14 12.88 21.15
N MET A 123 -10.02 12.72 19.83
CA MET A 123 -10.82 13.48 18.86
C MET A 123 -12.27 12.97 18.76
N GLY A 124 -12.57 11.79 19.30
CA GLY A 124 -13.90 11.17 19.30
C GLY A 124 -14.10 10.13 18.19
N LEU A 125 -13.04 9.66 17.54
CA LEU A 125 -13.13 8.55 16.58
C LEU A 125 -13.09 7.20 17.32
N GLU A 126 -13.80 6.21 16.79
CA GLU A 126 -13.64 4.81 17.19
C GLU A 126 -12.48 4.22 16.40
N VAL A 127 -11.51 3.58 17.08
CA VAL A 127 -10.32 2.99 16.44
C VAL A 127 -10.32 1.48 16.66
N LYS A 128 -10.10 0.71 15.59
CA LYS A 128 -10.05 -0.76 15.61
C LYS A 128 -8.72 -1.25 15.07
N ALA A 129 -8.15 -2.28 15.71
CA ALA A 129 -7.04 -3.03 15.15
C ALA A 129 -7.56 -4.11 14.21
N GLU A 130 -7.01 -4.19 13.00
CA GLU A 130 -7.45 -5.12 11.95
C GLU A 130 -6.25 -5.67 11.17
N ILE A 131 -6.47 -6.78 10.47
CA ILE A 131 -5.59 -7.24 9.39
C ILE A 131 -6.33 -6.98 8.08
N ALA A 132 -5.91 -5.97 7.34
CA ALA A 132 -6.58 -5.55 6.11
C ALA A 132 -5.57 -5.07 5.06
N PRO A 133 -5.91 -5.13 3.76
CA PRO A 133 -5.12 -4.45 2.74
C PRO A 133 -4.98 -2.96 3.07
N PHE A 134 -3.77 -2.43 2.93
CA PHE A 134 -3.48 -1.04 3.24
C PHE A 134 -2.88 -0.32 2.04
N GLN A 135 -3.56 0.71 1.53
CA GLN A 135 -3.14 1.55 0.42
C GLN A 135 -3.18 3.03 0.81
N PRO A 136 -2.13 3.54 1.47
CA PRO A 136 -2.08 4.94 1.84
C PRO A 136 -2.10 5.86 0.62
N GLU A 137 -2.69 7.03 0.80
CA GLU A 137 -2.62 8.12 -0.17
C GLU A 137 -1.17 8.51 -0.42
N MET A 138 -0.85 8.74 -1.69
CA MET A 138 0.45 9.27 -2.06
C MET A 138 0.49 10.76 -1.74
N GLY A 139 1.62 11.25 -1.25
CA GLY A 139 1.84 12.68 -1.07
C GLY A 139 1.56 13.44 -2.38
N ALA A 140 1.03 14.67 -2.26
CA ALA A 140 0.64 15.51 -3.40
C ALA A 140 1.81 15.81 -4.37
N TYR A 141 3.04 15.70 -3.88
CA TYR A 141 4.26 15.78 -4.67
C TYR A 141 4.88 14.40 -4.66
N GLY A 142 4.85 13.70 -5.81
CA GLY A 142 5.61 12.46 -5.97
C GLY A 142 7.06 12.72 -5.56
N HIS A 143 7.66 11.83 -4.77
CA HIS A 143 9.06 11.96 -4.36
C HIS A 143 9.98 11.90 -5.58
N SER A 144 10.14 13.04 -6.25
CA SER A 144 11.14 13.30 -7.27
C SER A 144 12.42 13.75 -6.54
N HIS A 145 13.17 12.78 -6.03
CA HIS A 145 14.56 12.94 -5.65
C HIS A 145 15.37 11.73 -6.10
#